data_AF-A0A662I897-F1
#
_entry.id   AF-A0A662I897-F1
#
_cell.length_a   1.000
_cell.length_b   1.000
_cell.length_c   1.000
_cell.angle_alpha   90.00
_cell.angle_beta   90.00
_cell.angle_gamma   90.00
#
_symmetry.space_group_name_H-M   'P 1'
#
loop_
_entity.id
_entity.type
_entity.pdbx_description
1 polymer ?
#
loop_
_entity_poly.entity_id
_entity_poly.type
_entity_poly.pdbx_seq_one_letter_code
_entity_poly.pdbx_strand_id
1 'polypeptide(L)' 'MEERPLDEIDSKILRILMQDFRASISQIAKALGLSRPTVRRRIRSLKKAL' A
#
# COMPACT_ATOMS: atom_id res chain seq x y z
N MET A 1 3.69 6.22 -19.39
CA MET A 1 3.53 6.62 -17.98
C MET A 1 4.69 5.94 -17.26
N GLU A 2 5.65 6.67 -16.72
CA GLU A 2 6.81 6.04 -16.08
C GLU A 2 6.35 5.17 -14.92
N GLU A 3 6.62 3.86 -15.02
CA GLU A 3 6.47 2.93 -13.91
C GLU A 3 7.49 3.30 -12.85
N ARG A 4 7.01 3.85 -11.74
CA ARG A 4 7.84 4.05 -10.56
C ARG A 4 8.21 2.67 -9.99
N PRO A 5 9.49 2.44 -9.64
CA PRO A 5 9.89 1.20 -8.97
C PRO A 5 9.17 1.06 -7.62
N LEU A 6 8.86 -0.19 -7.25
CA LEU A 6 8.31 -0.53 -5.94
C LEU A 6 9.30 -0.09 -4.85
N ASP A 7 8.82 0.67 -3.86
CA ASP A 7 9.63 1.04 -2.70
C ASP A 7 9.28 0.21 -1.46
N GLU A 8 10.04 0.42 -0.39
CA GLU A 8 9.89 -0.33 0.86
C GLU A 8 8.48 -0.20 1.48
N ILE A 9 7.82 0.95 1.32
CA ILE A 9 6.47 1.14 1.84
C ILE A 9 5.48 0.31 1.03
N ASP A 10 5.66 0.22 -0.28
CA ASP A 10 4.82 -0.62 -1.13
C ASP A 10 4.99 -2.10 -0.76
N SER A 11 6.23 -2.56 -0.51
CA SER A 11 6.48 -3.92 -0.01
C SER A 11 5.83 -4.18 1.35
N LYS A 12 5.85 -3.21 2.28
CA LYS A 12 5.19 -3.32 3.59
C LYS A 12 3.66 -3.39 3.45
N ILE A 13 3.07 -2.60 2.55
CA ILE A 13 1.64 -2.65 2.24
C ILE A 13 1.27 -4.05 1.70
N LEU A 14 2.04 -4.57 0.74
CA LEU A 14 1.81 -5.90 0.17
C LEU A 14 1.94 -6.99 1.24
N ARG A 15 2.95 -6.92 2.12
CA ARG A 15 3.10 -7.88 3.22
C ARG A 15 1.89 -7.90 4.15
N ILE A 16 1.35 -6.74 4.52
CA ILE A 16 0.13 -6.66 5.35
C ILE A 16 -1.05 -7.30 4.61
N LEU A 17 -1.24 -7.00 3.32
CA LEU A 17 -2.34 -7.56 2.52
C LEU A 17 -2.19 -9.06 2.26
N MET A 18 -0.97 -9.59 2.19
CA MET A 18 -0.73 -11.04 2.09
C MET A 18 -1.09 -11.78 3.38
N GLN A 19 -0.95 -11.13 4.54
CA GLN A 19 -1.34 -11.70 5.83
C GLN A 19 -2.84 -11.51 6.11
N ASP A 20 -3.39 -10.34 5.78
CA ASP A 20 -4.81 -10.01 5.89
C ASP A 20 -5.28 -9.28 4.63
N PHE A 21 -5.85 -10.03 3.69
CA PHE A 21 -6.36 -9.49 2.43
C PHE A 21 -7.55 -8.54 2.61
N ARG A 22 -8.19 -8.53 3.79
CA ARG A 22 -9.30 -7.65 4.13
C ARG A 22 -8.85 -6.42 4.91
N ALA A 23 -7.55 -6.26 5.16
CA ALA A 23 -7.01 -5.12 5.88
C ALA A 23 -7.46 -3.81 5.21
N SER A 24 -8.19 -2.99 5.96
CA SER A 24 -8.67 -1.70 5.50
C SER A 24 -7.51 -0.70 5.36
N ILE A 25 -7.70 0.33 4.53
CA ILE A 25 -6.75 1.45 4.39
C ILE A 25 -6.43 2.07 5.76
N SER A 26 -7.41 2.15 6.66
CA SER A 26 -7.21 2.69 8.02
C SER A 26 -6.31 1.80 8.88
N GLN A 27 -6.45 0.48 8.80
CA GLN A 27 -5.58 -0.47 9.51
C GLN A 27 -4.14 -0.40 8.99
N ILE A 28 -3.97 -0.40 7.66
CA ILE A 28 -2.65 -0.30 7.03
C ILE A 28 -1.98 1.04 7.37
N ALA A 29 -2.73 2.14 7.30
CA ALA A 29 -2.25 3.47 7.69
C ALA A 29 -1.76 3.50 9.15
N LYS A 30 -2.54 2.95 10.07
CA LYS A 30 -2.17 2.84 11.48
C LYS A 30 -0.92 1.98 11.68
N ALA A 31 -0.85 0.83 11.01
CA ALA A 31 0.28 -0.10 11.13
C ALA A 31 1.60 0.48 10.62
N LEU A 32 1.55 1.35 9.60
CA LEU A 32 2.74 1.92 8.97
C LEU A 32 3.07 3.34 9.44
N GLY A 33 2.27 3.93 10.35
CA GLY A 33 2.45 5.31 10.77
C GLY A 33 2.22 6.33 9.65
N LEU A 34 1.33 6.02 8.71
CA LEU A 34 1.07 6.84 7.52
C LEU A 34 -0.34 7.43 7.52
N SER A 35 -0.54 8.46 6.71
CA SER A 35 -1.89 8.99 6.45
C SER A 35 -2.71 8.04 5.56
N ARG A 36 -4.03 8.00 5.74
CA ARG A 36 -4.94 7.23 4.87
C ARG A 36 -4.83 7.64 3.40
N PRO A 37 -4.75 8.95 3.04
CA PRO A 37 -4.51 9.36 1.66
C PRO A 37 -3.21 8.81 1.06
N THR A 38 -2.11 8.79 1.83
CA THR A 38 -0.82 8.24 1.37
C THR A 38 -0.96 6.76 1.02
N VAL A 39 -1.55 5.97 1.92
CA VAL A 39 -1.78 4.53 1.69
C VAL A 39 -2.71 4.30 0.49
N ARG A 40 -3.80 5.08 0.38
CA ARG A 40 -4.73 4.98 -0.76
C ARG A 40 -4.05 5.25 -2.10
N ARG A 41 -3.19 6.27 -2.17
CA ARG A 41 -2.42 6.60 -3.38
C ARG A 41 -1.49 5.45 -3.78
N ARG A 42 -0.78 4.87 -2.80
CA ARG A 42 0.15 3.76 -3.01
C ARG A 42 -0.55 2.49 -3.47
N ILE A 43 -1.64 2.09 -2.82
CA ILE A 43 -2.47 0.95 -3.26
C ILE A 43 -3.00 1.16 -4.70
N ARG A 44 -3.42 2.38 -5.04
CA ARG A 44 -3.85 2.70 -6.42
C ARG A 44 -2.70 2.56 -7.41
N SER A 45 -1.49 2.93 -7.04
CA SER A 45 -0.29 2.76 -7.86
C SER A 45 0.03 1.27 -8.07
N LEU A 46 -0.01 0.48 -7.00
CA LEU A 46 0.21 -0.98 -7.03
C LEU A 46 -0.77 -1.70 -7.95
N LYS A 47 -2.05 -1.34 -7.91
CA LYS A 47 -3.09 -1.90 -8.79
C LYS A 47 -2.92 -1.59 -10.27
N LYS A 48 -2.12 -0.59 -10.63
CA LYS A 48 -1.86 -0.23 -12.04
C LYS A 48 -0.62 -0.90 -12.60
N ALA A 49 0.25 -1.42 -11.72
CA ALA A 49 1.47 -2.15 -12.09
C ALA A 49 1.23 -3.67 -12.18
N LEU A 50 -0.02 -4.11 -11.97
CA LEU A 50 -0.54 -5.46 -12.19
C LEU A 50 -1.50 -5.42 -13.37
#